data_AF-A0A212D8K3-F1
#
_entry.id   AF-A0A212D8K3-F1
#
_cell.length_a   1.000
_cell.length_b   1.000
_cell.length_c   1.000
_cell.angle_alpha   90.00
_cell.angle_beta   90.00
_cell.angle_gamma   90.00
#
_symmetry.space_group_name_H-M   'P 1'
#
loop_
_entity.id
_entity.type
_entity.pdbx_description
1 polymer ?
#
loop_
_entity_poly.entity_id
_entity_poly.type
_entity_poly.pdbx_seq_one_letter_code
_entity_poly.pdbx_strand_id
1 'polypeptide(L)'
;FVAHPNCQQQLLTIWYENLSGLREQTVAIKCLVVLVVALGLPFLAVGYWIAPCSRLGKILRSPFMKFVAHAASFIIFLGLLVFNASDRFEGITTLPNITVIDYPKQIFRVKTTQFTWTEMLIMVWVLGMMWSECKELWLEGPREYILQLWNVLDFGMLSIFIAAFTARFLAFLQATKAQQYVDSYVQESDLSEVTLPPEIQYFTYARDKWLPSDPQIISEGLYAIAVVLSFSRIAYILPANESFGPLQISLGRTVKDIFKFMVLFIMVFLAFMIGMFILYSYYLGAKVNAAFTTVEESFKTLFWSIFGLSEVTSVVLKYDHKFIENIGYVLYGIYNVTMVVVLLNMLIAMINSSYQEIEDDSDVEWKFARSKLWLSYFDDGKTLPPPFSLVPSPKSFVYFIMRIINFSKCRRRRLQKDIEMGIGNSKSRLNLFTQSNSRVFESHSFNSILNQPTRYQ
;
A
#
# COMPACT_ATOMS: atom_id res chain seq x y z
N PHE A 1 -1.92 -31.95 0.67
CA PHE A 1 -3.34 -32.05 1.08
C PHE A 1 -4.24 -31.08 0.31
N VAL A 2 -4.09 -29.76 0.49
CA VAL A 2 -5.00 -28.76 -0.14
C VAL A 2 -4.98 -28.80 -1.67
N ALA A 3 -3.83 -29.03 -2.29
CA ALA A 3 -3.69 -29.16 -3.75
C ALA A 3 -4.30 -30.44 -4.34
N HIS A 4 -4.77 -31.38 -3.51
CA HIS A 4 -5.34 -32.64 -3.99
C HIS A 4 -6.63 -32.39 -4.80
N PRO A 5 -6.87 -33.07 -5.93
CA PRO A 5 -8.01 -32.83 -6.82
C PRO A 5 -9.37 -32.81 -6.09
N ASN A 6 -9.62 -33.77 -5.20
CA ASN A 6 -10.88 -33.83 -4.43
C ASN A 6 -11.10 -32.60 -3.54
N CYS A 7 -10.03 -32.08 -2.92
CA CYS A 7 -10.12 -30.88 -2.09
C CYS A 7 -10.34 -29.63 -2.96
N GLN A 8 -9.62 -29.52 -4.08
CA GLN A 8 -9.79 -28.42 -5.04
C GLN A 8 -11.19 -28.40 -5.65
N GLN A 9 -11.78 -29.55 -5.95
CA GLN A 9 -13.15 -29.66 -6.44
C GLN A 9 -14.17 -29.12 -5.42
N GLN A 10 -13.98 -29.43 -4.13
CA GLN A 10 -14.84 -28.91 -3.06
C GLN A 10 -14.67 -27.40 -2.87
N LEU A 11 -13.45 -26.87 -3.00
CA LEU A 11 -13.23 -25.42 -2.94
C LEU A 11 -13.86 -24.70 -4.13
N LEU A 12 -13.81 -25.30 -5.32
CA LEU A 12 -14.42 -24.77 -6.53
C LEU A 12 -15.95 -24.69 -6.45
N THR A 13 -16.60 -25.68 -5.82
CA THR A 13 -18.06 -25.67 -5.66
C THR A 13 -18.52 -24.54 -4.73
N ILE A 14 -17.73 -24.24 -3.68
CA ILE A 14 -17.98 -23.11 -2.78
C ILE A 14 -17.65 -21.77 -3.48
N TRP A 15 -16.57 -21.71 -4.27
CA TRP A 15 -16.16 -20.48 -4.95
C TRP A 15 -17.20 -19.95 -5.93
N TYR A 16 -17.81 -20.83 -6.72
CA TYR A 16 -18.87 -20.51 -7.68
C TYR A 16 -20.29 -20.73 -7.10
N GLU A 17 -20.45 -20.64 -5.78
CA GLU A 17 -21.76 -20.77 -5.15
C GLU A 17 -22.76 -19.75 -5.75
N ASN A 18 -23.95 -20.23 -6.13
CA ASN A 18 -24.99 -19.47 -6.84
C ASN A 18 -24.66 -19.06 -8.29
N LEU A 19 -23.50 -19.44 -8.83
CA LEU A 19 -23.03 -19.14 -10.19
C LEU A 19 -22.50 -20.40 -10.91
N SER A 20 -23.17 -21.54 -10.74
CA SER A 20 -22.76 -22.83 -11.33
C SER A 20 -22.57 -22.74 -12.84
N GLY A 21 -23.43 -21.99 -13.55
CA GLY A 21 -23.37 -21.80 -14.99
C GLY A 21 -22.14 -21.01 -15.48
N LEU A 22 -21.44 -20.26 -14.62
CA LEU A 22 -20.24 -19.47 -14.98
C LEU A 22 -18.94 -20.30 -14.93
N ARG A 23 -18.95 -21.41 -14.19
CA ARG A 23 -17.76 -22.25 -13.96
C ARG A 23 -17.13 -22.72 -15.28
N GLU A 24 -17.95 -23.28 -16.16
CA GLU A 24 -17.54 -23.91 -17.43
C GLU A 24 -17.54 -22.95 -18.62
N GLN A 25 -17.80 -21.66 -18.40
CA GLN A 25 -17.84 -20.67 -19.49
C GLN A 25 -16.45 -20.30 -19.99
N THR A 26 -16.43 -19.82 -21.23
CA THR A 26 -15.23 -19.30 -21.88
C THR A 26 -14.68 -18.08 -21.14
N VAL A 27 -13.38 -17.83 -21.31
CA VAL A 27 -12.70 -16.67 -20.73
C VAL A 27 -13.35 -15.36 -21.18
N ALA A 28 -13.82 -15.27 -22.43
CA ALA A 28 -14.50 -14.08 -22.96
C ALA A 28 -15.77 -13.73 -22.16
N ILE A 29 -16.59 -14.73 -21.80
CA ILE A 29 -17.80 -14.51 -20.99
C ILE A 29 -17.41 -14.09 -19.57
N LYS A 30 -16.37 -14.69 -18.99
CA LYS A 30 -15.86 -14.30 -17.67
C LYS A 30 -15.36 -12.85 -17.68
N CYS A 31 -14.64 -12.43 -18.71
CA CYS A 31 -14.21 -11.03 -18.89
C CYS A 31 -15.39 -10.08 -19.05
N LEU A 32 -16.43 -10.47 -19.81
CA LEU A 32 -17.64 -9.67 -19.95
C LEU A 32 -18.37 -9.49 -18.61
N VAL A 33 -18.45 -10.55 -17.79
CA VAL A 33 -19.01 -10.45 -16.42
C VAL A 33 -18.20 -9.48 -15.56
N VAL A 34 -16.87 -9.57 -15.59
CA VAL A 34 -15.99 -8.64 -14.85
C VAL A 34 -16.24 -7.19 -15.29
N LEU A 35 -16.35 -6.94 -16.60
CA LEU A 35 -16.63 -5.62 -17.15
C LEU A 35 -18.00 -5.08 -16.73
N VAL A 36 -19.05 -5.91 -16.77
CA VAL A 36 -20.39 -5.54 -16.32
C VAL A 36 -20.39 -5.21 -14.82
N VAL A 37 -19.68 -5.98 -14.00
CA VAL A 37 -19.54 -5.70 -12.56
C VAL A 37 -18.76 -4.42 -12.31
N ALA A 38 -17.70 -4.15 -13.09
CA ALA A 38 -16.92 -2.93 -12.96
C ALA A 38 -17.76 -1.68 -13.26
N LEU A 39 -18.52 -1.69 -14.36
CA LEU A 39 -19.42 -0.59 -14.71
C LEU A 39 -20.61 -0.49 -13.75
N GLY A 40 -21.11 -1.62 -13.26
CA GLY A 40 -22.25 -1.73 -12.36
C GLY A 40 -21.95 -1.53 -10.88
N LEU A 41 -20.67 -1.39 -10.49
CA LEU A 41 -20.20 -1.34 -9.10
C LEU A 41 -21.00 -0.35 -8.21
N PRO A 42 -21.25 0.92 -8.61
CA PRO A 42 -22.00 1.85 -7.76
C PRO A 42 -23.44 1.38 -7.52
N PHE A 43 -24.09 0.82 -8.54
CA PHE A 43 -25.46 0.32 -8.44
C PHE A 43 -25.54 -0.94 -7.57
N LEU A 44 -24.55 -1.84 -7.68
CA LEU A 44 -24.44 -3.05 -6.86
C LEU A 44 -24.24 -2.70 -5.38
N ALA A 45 -23.40 -1.69 -5.10
CA ALA A 45 -23.16 -1.21 -3.74
C ALA A 45 -24.44 -0.62 -3.11
N VAL A 46 -25.15 0.24 -3.83
CA VAL A 46 -26.42 0.83 -3.37
C VAL A 46 -27.50 -0.24 -3.18
N GLY A 47 -27.63 -1.19 -4.13
CA GLY A 47 -28.59 -2.29 -4.03
C GLY A 47 -28.35 -3.19 -2.82
N TYR A 48 -27.07 -3.49 -2.51
CA TYR A 48 -26.70 -4.24 -1.31
C TYR A 48 -26.99 -3.48 -0.02
N TRP A 49 -26.77 -2.16 -0.01
CA TRP A 49 -27.02 -1.31 1.16
C TRP A 49 -28.52 -1.19 1.49
N ILE A 50 -29.37 -1.03 0.47
CA ILE A 50 -30.83 -0.90 0.63
C ILE A 50 -31.46 -2.25 0.99
N ALA A 51 -31.09 -3.32 0.27
CA ALA A 51 -31.74 -4.62 0.40
C ALA A 51 -30.72 -5.78 0.39
N PRO A 52 -29.98 -6.01 1.50
CA PRO A 52 -28.95 -7.04 1.57
C PRO A 52 -29.51 -8.46 1.45
N CYS A 53 -30.79 -8.67 1.77
CA CYS A 53 -31.46 -9.97 1.68
C CYS A 53 -32.07 -10.26 0.31
N SER A 54 -31.95 -9.34 -0.67
CA SER A 54 -32.44 -9.52 -2.03
C SER A 54 -31.70 -10.64 -2.77
N ARG A 55 -32.25 -11.11 -3.90
CA ARG A 55 -31.56 -12.08 -4.77
C ARG A 55 -30.19 -11.55 -5.23
N LEU A 56 -30.12 -10.26 -5.58
CA LEU A 56 -28.87 -9.59 -5.94
C LEU A 56 -27.88 -9.53 -4.77
N GLY A 57 -28.36 -9.25 -3.55
CA GLY A 57 -27.52 -9.23 -2.35
C GLY A 57 -26.93 -10.61 -2.01
N LYS A 58 -27.68 -11.69 -2.23
CA LYS A 58 -27.19 -13.07 -2.09
C LYS A 58 -26.11 -13.39 -3.13
N ILE A 59 -26.30 -12.96 -4.38
CA ILE A 59 -25.31 -13.14 -5.45
C ILE A 59 -24.02 -12.37 -5.14
N LEU A 60 -24.11 -11.11 -4.67
CA LEU A 60 -22.93 -10.30 -4.33
C LEU A 60 -22.14 -10.87 -3.13
N ARG A 61 -22.80 -11.63 -2.25
CA ARG A 61 -22.14 -12.31 -1.12
C ARG A 61 -21.36 -13.56 -1.57
N SER A 62 -21.53 -14.04 -2.80
CA SER A 62 -20.74 -15.17 -3.29
C SER A 62 -19.25 -14.81 -3.36
N PRO A 63 -18.34 -15.75 -3.06
CA PRO A 63 -16.90 -15.47 -3.01
C PRO A 63 -16.36 -14.91 -4.32
N PHE A 64 -16.75 -15.49 -5.45
CA PHE A 64 -16.35 -15.02 -6.77
C PHE A 64 -16.79 -13.57 -7.02
N MET A 65 -18.03 -13.20 -6.69
CA MET A 65 -18.51 -11.84 -6.92
C MET A 65 -17.81 -10.81 -6.03
N LYS A 66 -17.50 -11.17 -4.77
CA LYS A 66 -16.66 -10.32 -3.92
C LYS A 66 -15.31 -10.08 -4.57
N PHE A 67 -14.62 -11.14 -4.99
CA PHE A 67 -13.33 -11.04 -5.65
C PHE A 67 -13.37 -10.14 -6.89
N VAL A 68 -14.35 -10.36 -7.78
CA VAL A 68 -14.52 -9.54 -8.98
C VAL A 68 -14.82 -8.09 -8.64
N ALA A 69 -15.65 -7.81 -7.63
CA ALA A 69 -15.96 -6.44 -7.21
C ALA A 69 -14.73 -5.72 -6.63
N HIS A 70 -13.92 -6.40 -5.81
CA HIS A 70 -12.66 -5.85 -5.29
C HIS A 70 -11.63 -5.60 -6.39
N ALA A 71 -11.45 -6.56 -7.30
CA ALA A 71 -10.56 -6.41 -8.45
C ALA A 71 -11.01 -5.26 -9.37
N ALA A 72 -12.30 -5.18 -9.67
CA ALA A 72 -12.87 -4.12 -10.49
C ALA A 72 -12.72 -2.73 -9.84
N SER A 73 -13.00 -2.61 -8.55
CA SER A 73 -12.76 -1.36 -7.82
C SER A 73 -11.29 -0.92 -7.88
N PHE A 74 -10.37 -1.87 -7.71
CA PHE A 74 -8.95 -1.58 -7.78
C PHE A 74 -8.50 -1.14 -9.19
N ILE A 75 -9.03 -1.75 -10.25
CA ILE A 75 -8.81 -1.33 -11.63
C ILE A 75 -9.35 0.08 -11.88
N ILE A 76 -10.55 0.40 -11.36
CA ILE A 76 -11.13 1.75 -11.45
C ILE A 76 -10.23 2.75 -10.72
N PHE A 77 -9.70 2.41 -9.55
CA PHE A 77 -8.75 3.25 -8.82
C PHE A 77 -7.50 3.56 -9.64
N LEU A 78 -6.88 2.56 -10.27
CA LEU A 78 -5.74 2.78 -11.18
C LEU A 78 -6.14 3.64 -12.38
N GLY A 79 -7.33 3.42 -12.95
CA GLY A 79 -7.89 4.26 -14.00
C GLY A 79 -8.05 5.72 -13.58
N LEU A 80 -8.50 5.99 -12.35
CA LEU A 80 -8.59 7.33 -11.78
C LEU A 80 -7.21 7.98 -11.61
N LEU A 81 -6.18 7.24 -11.23
CA LEU A 81 -4.81 7.75 -11.14
C LEU A 81 -4.29 8.19 -12.52
N VAL A 82 -4.54 7.37 -13.56
CA VAL A 82 -4.17 7.68 -14.95
C VAL A 82 -4.97 8.87 -15.46
N PHE A 83 -6.27 8.93 -15.19
CA PHE A 83 -7.13 10.05 -15.56
C PHE A 83 -6.71 11.36 -14.86
N ASN A 84 -6.28 11.31 -13.59
CA ASN A 84 -5.74 12.51 -12.93
C ASN A 84 -4.44 13.03 -13.57
N ALA A 85 -3.73 12.19 -14.31
CA ALA A 85 -2.53 12.57 -15.06
C ALA A 85 -2.83 12.97 -16.52
N SER A 86 -4.01 12.68 -17.05
CA SER A 86 -4.29 12.75 -18.50
C SER A 86 -4.22 14.15 -19.08
N ASP A 87 -4.56 15.18 -18.30
CA ASP A 87 -4.54 16.58 -18.73
C ASP A 87 -3.14 17.06 -19.18
N ARG A 88 -2.09 16.31 -18.85
CA ARG A 88 -0.69 16.64 -19.14
C ARG A 88 -0.03 15.69 -20.16
N PHE A 89 -0.79 14.81 -20.81
CA PHE A 89 -0.20 13.82 -21.74
C PHE A 89 0.42 14.44 -22.99
N GLU A 90 -0.13 15.53 -23.51
CA GLU A 90 0.45 16.27 -24.64
C GLU A 90 1.58 17.23 -24.22
N GLY A 91 1.89 17.28 -22.92
CA GLY A 91 2.81 18.26 -22.32
C GLY A 91 2.10 19.47 -21.75
N ILE A 92 2.86 20.30 -21.02
CA ILE A 92 2.36 21.52 -20.38
C ILE A 92 2.57 22.70 -21.33
N THR A 93 1.54 23.53 -21.51
CA THR A 93 1.56 24.67 -22.46
C THR A 93 2.36 25.88 -21.95
N THR A 94 2.49 26.04 -20.64
CA THR A 94 3.16 27.17 -19.99
C THR A 94 4.53 26.80 -19.45
N LEU A 95 5.48 27.73 -19.52
CA LEU A 95 6.81 27.52 -18.94
C LEU A 95 6.77 27.57 -17.39
N PRO A 96 7.69 26.88 -16.69
CA PRO A 96 7.69 26.80 -15.22
C PRO A 96 7.91 28.12 -14.47
N ASN A 97 8.45 29.14 -15.14
CA ASN A 97 8.75 30.47 -14.59
C ASN A 97 7.63 31.51 -14.81
N ILE A 98 6.60 31.17 -15.59
CA ILE A 98 5.48 32.08 -15.90
C ILE A 98 4.31 31.73 -14.98
N THR A 99 3.73 32.74 -14.34
CA THR A 99 2.51 32.61 -13.54
C THR A 99 1.27 32.98 -14.35
N VAL A 100 0.23 32.14 -14.27
CA VAL A 100 -1.06 32.38 -14.93
C VAL A 100 -2.17 32.35 -13.88
N ILE A 101 -2.75 33.51 -13.60
CA ILE A 101 -3.83 33.72 -12.63
C ILE A 101 -5.18 33.94 -13.33
N ASP A 102 -6.29 33.62 -12.68
CA ASP A 102 -7.62 33.77 -13.26
C ASP A 102 -8.15 35.20 -13.12
N TYR A 103 -7.78 35.87 -12.02
CA TYR A 103 -8.08 37.28 -11.77
C TYR A 103 -6.90 37.95 -11.04
N PRO A 104 -6.70 39.27 -11.21
CA PRO A 104 -5.47 39.95 -10.76
C PRO A 104 -5.19 39.91 -9.25
N LYS A 105 -6.24 39.80 -8.42
CA LYS A 105 -6.14 39.71 -6.95
C LYS A 105 -5.82 38.29 -6.43
N GLN A 106 -5.84 37.27 -7.30
CA GLN A 106 -5.62 35.88 -6.90
C GLN A 106 -4.13 35.59 -6.65
N ILE A 107 -3.82 34.98 -5.52
CA ILE A 107 -2.51 34.40 -5.27
C ILE A 107 -2.33 33.16 -6.13
N PHE A 108 -1.26 33.15 -6.93
CA PHE A 108 -0.92 32.06 -7.85
C PHE A 108 -0.93 30.68 -7.17
N ARG A 109 -0.44 30.59 -5.93
CA ARG A 109 -0.37 29.32 -5.20
C ARG A 109 -1.73 28.68 -4.94
N VAL A 110 -2.81 29.46 -4.76
CA VAL A 110 -4.15 28.90 -4.52
C VAL A 110 -4.61 28.08 -5.71
N LYS A 111 -4.38 28.59 -6.92
CA LYS A 111 -4.76 27.94 -8.17
C LYS A 111 -4.01 26.61 -8.39
N THR A 112 -2.73 26.54 -8.01
CA THR A 112 -1.94 25.33 -8.19
C THR A 112 -2.19 24.28 -7.10
N THR A 113 -2.64 24.70 -5.91
CA THR A 113 -2.82 23.82 -4.74
C THR A 113 -4.25 23.38 -4.43
N GLN A 114 -5.24 23.91 -5.14
CA GLN A 114 -6.63 23.47 -5.01
C GLN A 114 -6.81 21.99 -5.37
N PHE A 115 -7.78 21.35 -4.72
CA PHE A 115 -8.12 19.95 -4.98
C PHE A 115 -9.07 19.84 -6.18
N THR A 116 -8.76 18.90 -7.09
CA THR A 116 -9.68 18.53 -8.17
C THR A 116 -10.68 17.47 -7.71
N TRP A 117 -11.80 17.34 -8.43
CA TRP A 117 -12.80 16.30 -8.12
C TRP A 117 -12.23 14.88 -8.21
N THR A 118 -11.30 14.64 -9.13
CA THR A 118 -10.59 13.36 -9.27
C THR A 118 -9.73 13.05 -8.06
N GLU A 119 -8.98 14.03 -7.55
CA GLU A 119 -8.18 13.89 -6.32
C GLU A 119 -9.07 13.60 -5.10
N MET A 120 -10.22 14.26 -4.98
CA MET A 120 -11.19 14.00 -3.92
C MET A 120 -11.69 12.55 -3.96
N LEU A 121 -11.99 12.01 -5.16
CA LEU A 121 -12.36 10.60 -5.31
C LEU A 121 -11.20 9.68 -4.91
N ILE A 122 -9.98 9.93 -5.38
CA ILE A 122 -8.80 9.13 -5.02
C ILE A 122 -8.62 9.11 -3.50
N MET A 123 -8.77 10.25 -2.81
CA MET A 123 -8.69 10.31 -1.35
C MET A 123 -9.73 9.42 -0.66
N VAL A 124 -10.97 9.41 -1.13
CA VAL A 124 -12.02 8.52 -0.60
C VAL A 124 -11.65 7.05 -0.81
N TRP A 125 -11.08 6.68 -1.97
CA TRP A 125 -10.60 5.33 -2.22
C TRP A 125 -9.46 4.94 -1.28
N VAL A 126 -8.45 5.79 -1.10
CA VAL A 126 -7.32 5.54 -0.21
C VAL A 126 -7.79 5.34 1.23
N LEU A 127 -8.71 6.18 1.71
CA LEU A 127 -9.31 6.02 3.04
C LEU A 127 -10.10 4.70 3.17
N GLY A 128 -10.81 4.28 2.13
CA GLY A 128 -11.52 3.00 2.12
C GLY A 128 -10.60 1.79 2.12
N MET A 129 -9.46 1.87 1.41
CA MET A 129 -8.43 0.84 1.46
C MET A 129 -7.77 0.79 2.83
N MET A 130 -7.35 1.93 3.38
CA MET A 130 -6.73 2.01 4.72
C MET A 130 -7.67 1.46 5.81
N TRP A 131 -8.96 1.80 5.75
CA TRP A 131 -9.94 1.25 6.69
C TRP A 131 -10.07 -0.28 6.60
N SER A 132 -9.94 -0.83 5.39
CA SER A 132 -10.00 -2.27 5.16
C SER A 132 -8.74 -2.97 5.69
N GLU A 133 -7.56 -2.40 5.47
CA GLU A 133 -6.28 -2.90 6.05
C GLU A 133 -6.28 -2.83 7.57
N CYS A 134 -6.79 -1.75 8.18
CA CYS A 134 -6.89 -1.64 9.63
C CYS A 134 -7.77 -2.73 10.24
N LYS A 135 -8.86 -3.12 9.56
CA LYS A 135 -9.71 -4.24 10.00
C LYS A 135 -8.98 -5.57 9.91
N GLU A 136 -8.24 -5.79 8.84
CA GLU A 136 -7.45 -7.02 8.64
C GLU A 136 -6.36 -7.16 9.70
N LEU A 137 -5.59 -6.09 9.94
CA LEU A 137 -4.60 -6.02 11.01
C LEU A 137 -5.21 -6.28 12.40
N TRP A 138 -6.43 -5.79 12.65
CA TRP A 138 -7.12 -6.02 13.92
C TRP A 138 -7.62 -7.47 14.10
N LEU A 139 -8.03 -8.12 13.01
CA LEU A 139 -8.58 -9.48 13.05
C LEU A 139 -7.48 -10.55 13.08
N GLU A 140 -6.45 -10.43 12.25
CA GLU A 140 -5.31 -11.36 12.20
C GLU A 140 -4.33 -11.12 13.35
N GLY A 141 -4.23 -9.87 13.80
CA GLY A 141 -3.24 -9.43 14.77
C GLY A 141 -1.89 -9.05 14.11
N PRO A 142 -1.08 -8.24 14.80
CA PRO A 142 0.10 -7.61 14.19
C PRO A 142 1.20 -8.60 13.81
N ARG A 143 1.33 -9.72 14.55
CA ARG A 143 2.38 -10.72 14.29
C ARG A 143 2.16 -11.46 12.97
N GLU A 144 0.93 -11.92 12.73
CA GLU A 144 0.59 -12.66 11.51
C GLU A 144 0.58 -11.73 10.30
N TYR A 145 0.15 -10.48 10.48
CA TYR A 145 0.14 -9.47 9.43
C TYR A 145 1.55 -9.14 8.91
N ILE A 146 2.51 -8.87 9.80
CA ILE A 146 3.88 -8.47 9.40
C ILE A 146 4.67 -9.63 8.77
N LEU A 147 4.32 -10.88 9.07
CA LEU A 147 4.92 -12.05 8.41
C LEU A 147 4.61 -12.11 6.91
N GLN A 148 3.53 -11.45 6.46
CA GLN A 148 3.18 -11.35 5.05
C GLN A 148 3.77 -10.06 4.46
N LEU A 149 4.88 -10.19 3.72
CA LEU A 149 5.58 -9.05 3.08
C LEU A 149 4.66 -8.19 2.19
N TRP A 150 3.71 -8.84 1.54
CA TRP A 150 2.66 -8.24 0.73
C TRP A 150 1.81 -7.26 1.56
N ASN A 151 1.32 -7.67 2.73
CA ASN A 151 0.56 -6.81 3.64
C ASN A 151 1.37 -5.58 4.09
N VAL A 152 2.67 -5.76 4.35
CA VAL A 152 3.57 -4.65 4.70
C VAL A 152 3.72 -3.66 3.53
N LEU A 153 3.82 -4.16 2.30
CA LEU A 153 3.88 -3.32 1.09
C LEU A 153 2.58 -2.52 0.92
N ASP A 154 1.41 -3.15 1.10
CA ASP A 154 0.11 -2.50 0.99
C ASP A 154 -0.06 -1.39 2.05
N PHE A 155 0.26 -1.69 3.30
CA PHE A 155 0.24 -0.70 4.38
C PHE A 155 1.22 0.45 4.11
N GLY A 156 2.43 0.13 3.63
CA GLY A 156 3.44 1.12 3.24
C GLY A 156 2.94 2.04 2.13
N MET A 157 2.41 1.49 1.04
CA MET A 157 1.84 2.23 -0.07
C MET A 157 0.72 3.19 0.38
N LEU A 158 -0.22 2.71 1.20
CA LEU A 158 -1.31 3.54 1.72
C LEU A 158 -0.82 4.64 2.66
N SER A 159 0.20 4.36 3.47
CA SER A 159 0.81 5.36 4.35
C SER A 159 1.48 6.48 3.55
N ILE A 160 2.13 6.16 2.43
CA ILE A 160 2.76 7.14 1.53
C ILE A 160 1.68 8.00 0.84
N PHE A 161 0.57 7.42 0.39
CA PHE A 161 -0.56 8.21 -0.14
C PHE A 161 -1.10 9.21 0.91
N ILE A 162 -1.30 8.78 2.15
CA ILE A 162 -1.78 9.66 3.23
C ILE A 162 -0.75 10.76 3.52
N ALA A 163 0.54 10.42 3.56
CA ALA A 163 1.62 11.41 3.72
C ALA A 163 1.63 12.45 2.58
N ALA A 164 1.45 12.01 1.33
CA ALA A 164 1.36 12.92 0.20
C ALA A 164 0.15 13.86 0.31
N PHE A 165 -1.05 13.33 0.55
CA PHE A 165 -2.26 14.15 0.68
C PHE A 165 -2.23 15.09 1.89
N THR A 166 -1.61 14.68 3.00
CA THR A 166 -1.44 15.57 4.16
C THR A 166 -0.46 16.71 3.85
N ALA A 167 0.65 16.46 3.16
CA ALA A 167 1.56 17.51 2.70
C ALA A 167 0.87 18.49 1.73
N ARG A 168 0.07 17.97 0.78
CA ARG A 168 -0.77 18.77 -0.13
C ARG A 168 -1.78 19.63 0.63
N PHE A 169 -2.44 19.05 1.63
CA PHE A 169 -3.41 19.77 2.46
C PHE A 169 -2.75 20.90 3.26
N LEU A 170 -1.55 20.68 3.80
CA LEU A 170 -0.78 21.73 4.47
C LEU A 170 -0.40 22.88 3.50
N ALA A 171 0.03 22.56 2.27
CA ALA A 171 0.29 23.56 1.24
C ALA A 171 -0.97 24.38 0.91
N PHE A 172 -2.12 23.72 0.81
CA PHE A 172 -3.42 24.37 0.58
C PHE A 172 -3.82 25.29 1.73
N LEU A 173 -3.64 24.88 2.98
CA LEU A 173 -3.92 25.73 4.16
C LEU A 173 -3.04 26.98 4.19
N GLN A 174 -1.76 26.88 3.81
CA GLN A 174 -0.87 28.04 3.76
C GLN A 174 -1.26 29.02 2.65
N ALA A 175 -1.58 28.51 1.45
CA ALA A 175 -2.00 29.34 0.33
C ALA A 175 -3.35 30.05 0.60
N THR A 176 -4.31 29.35 1.22
CA THR A 176 -5.61 29.95 1.58
C THR A 176 -5.49 31.01 2.66
N LYS A 177 -4.62 30.82 3.67
CA LYS A 177 -4.30 31.86 4.65
C LYS A 177 -3.67 33.09 4.00
N ALA A 178 -2.75 32.89 3.04
CA ALA A 178 -2.15 33.99 2.29
C ALA A 178 -3.21 34.76 1.48
N GLN A 179 -4.16 34.06 0.84
CA GLN A 179 -5.24 34.70 0.09
C GLN A 179 -6.15 35.50 1.01
N GLN A 180 -6.54 34.94 2.16
CA GLN A 180 -7.35 35.65 3.17
C GLN A 180 -6.66 36.92 3.67
N TYR A 181 -5.34 36.90 3.83
CA TYR A 181 -4.58 38.10 4.17
C TYR A 181 -4.66 39.17 3.07
N VAL A 182 -4.45 38.78 1.81
CA VAL A 182 -4.57 39.70 0.67
C VAL A 182 -5.98 40.28 0.58
N ASP A 183 -7.01 39.46 0.72
CA ASP A 183 -8.41 39.89 0.61
C ASP A 183 -8.82 40.87 1.72
N SER A 184 -8.22 40.75 2.91
CA SER A 184 -8.55 41.59 4.07
C SER A 184 -7.73 42.89 4.18
N TYR A 185 -6.45 42.87 3.80
CA TYR A 185 -5.54 43.99 4.00
C TYR A 185 -5.19 44.76 2.70
N VAL A 186 -5.38 44.17 1.52
CA VAL A 186 -5.06 44.82 0.24
C VAL A 186 -6.34 45.39 -0.37
N GLN A 187 -6.42 46.72 -0.46
CA GLN A 187 -7.56 47.44 -1.04
C GLN A 187 -7.51 47.51 -2.57
N GLU A 188 -6.31 47.48 -3.16
CA GLU A 188 -6.13 47.54 -4.62
C GLU A 188 -6.73 46.32 -5.35
N SER A 189 -7.08 46.52 -6.62
CA SER A 189 -7.64 45.46 -7.48
C SER A 189 -6.58 44.47 -7.97
N ASP A 190 -5.33 44.93 -8.16
CA ASP A 190 -4.27 44.17 -8.80
C ASP A 190 -3.09 43.94 -7.84
N LEU A 191 -2.70 42.68 -7.68
CA LEU A 191 -1.64 42.29 -6.74
C LEU A 191 -0.24 42.76 -7.16
N SER A 192 -0.04 43.04 -8.46
CA SER A 192 1.24 43.50 -9.01
C SER A 192 1.60 44.94 -8.66
N GLU A 193 0.60 45.74 -8.27
CA GLU A 193 0.80 47.16 -7.98
C GLU A 193 1.26 47.40 -6.53
N VAL A 194 1.10 46.39 -5.66
CA VAL A 194 1.40 46.49 -4.23
C VAL A 194 2.58 45.60 -3.86
N THR A 195 3.51 46.13 -3.06
CA THR A 195 4.59 45.35 -2.45
C THR A 195 4.07 44.63 -1.20
N LEU A 196 4.00 43.30 -1.26
CA LEU A 196 3.55 42.47 -0.15
C LEU A 196 4.68 42.19 0.85
N PRO A 197 4.35 41.84 2.12
CA PRO A 197 5.32 41.29 3.05
C PRO A 197 6.04 40.06 2.46
N PRO A 198 7.35 39.87 2.71
CA PRO A 198 8.13 38.77 2.12
C PRO A 198 7.52 37.38 2.31
N GLU A 199 6.87 37.14 3.45
CA GLU A 199 6.21 35.87 3.77
C GLU A 199 5.02 35.57 2.86
N ILE A 200 4.26 36.60 2.47
CA ILE A 200 3.09 36.47 1.58
C ILE A 200 3.55 36.50 0.11
N GLN A 201 4.56 37.32 -0.19
CA GLN A 201 5.16 37.41 -1.52
C GLN A 201 5.69 36.06 -2.01
N TYR A 202 6.18 35.20 -1.12
CA TYR A 202 6.60 33.84 -1.50
C TYR A 202 5.52 33.07 -2.28
N PHE A 203 4.25 33.22 -1.91
CA PHE A 203 3.14 32.50 -2.54
C PHE A 203 2.74 33.04 -3.92
N THR A 204 3.33 34.16 -4.37
CA THR A 204 3.14 34.68 -5.73
C THR A 204 4.16 34.13 -6.73
N TYR A 205 5.26 33.52 -6.24
CA TYR A 205 6.34 33.03 -7.10
C TYR A 205 5.99 31.76 -7.88
N ALA A 206 6.58 31.67 -9.08
CA ALA A 206 6.57 30.48 -9.93
C ALA A 206 7.52 29.39 -9.40
N ARG A 207 7.49 28.21 -10.03
CA ARG A 207 8.13 26.98 -9.52
C ARG A 207 9.65 27.07 -9.42
N ASP A 208 10.29 27.93 -10.19
CA ASP A 208 11.74 28.16 -10.21
C ASP A 208 12.28 28.73 -8.88
N LYS A 209 11.44 29.45 -8.12
CA LYS A 209 11.83 30.09 -6.85
C LYS A 209 11.28 29.39 -5.61
N TRP A 210 10.64 28.23 -5.76
CA TRP A 210 10.13 27.48 -4.63
C TRP A 210 11.27 26.95 -3.76
N LEU A 211 11.04 26.92 -2.45
CA LEU A 211 11.99 26.34 -1.53
C LEU A 211 12.12 24.82 -1.80
N PRO A 212 13.33 24.24 -1.73
CA PRO A 212 13.51 22.79 -1.96
C PRO A 212 12.70 21.89 -1.00
N SER A 213 12.38 22.40 0.19
CA SER A 213 11.58 21.72 1.21
C SER A 213 10.09 22.08 1.20
N ASP A 214 9.61 22.72 0.12
CA ASP A 214 8.21 23.11 -0.02
C ASP A 214 7.29 21.88 0.07
N PRO A 215 6.24 21.88 0.95
CA PRO A 215 5.31 20.77 1.10
C PRO A 215 4.68 20.28 -0.20
N GLN A 216 4.54 21.16 -1.20
CA GLN A 216 4.04 20.78 -2.52
C GLN A 216 4.99 19.83 -3.27
N ILE A 217 6.30 20.09 -3.22
CA ILE A 217 7.31 19.26 -3.90
C ILE A 217 7.38 17.90 -3.21
N ILE A 218 7.34 17.88 -1.87
CA ILE A 218 7.30 16.65 -1.08
C ILE A 218 6.04 15.83 -1.42
N SER A 219 4.88 16.49 -1.50
CA SER A 219 3.63 15.83 -1.90
C SER A 219 3.75 15.19 -3.28
N GLU A 220 4.26 15.90 -4.28
CA GLU A 220 4.40 15.38 -5.64
C GLU A 220 5.36 14.18 -5.70
N GLY A 221 6.49 14.24 -5.00
CA GLY A 221 7.45 13.15 -4.92
C GLY A 221 6.88 11.89 -4.25
N LEU A 222 6.25 12.04 -3.09
CA LEU A 222 5.60 10.92 -2.39
C LEU A 222 4.43 10.35 -3.19
N TYR A 223 3.61 11.20 -3.82
CA TYR A 223 2.51 10.76 -4.66
C TYR A 223 3.00 9.93 -5.85
N ALA A 224 4.08 10.33 -6.52
CA ALA A 224 4.66 9.56 -7.61
C ALA A 224 5.13 8.15 -7.17
N ILE A 225 5.80 8.05 -6.01
CA ILE A 225 6.21 6.77 -5.42
C ILE A 225 4.97 5.90 -5.11
N ALA A 226 3.94 6.50 -4.52
CA ALA A 226 2.71 5.80 -4.17
C ALA A 226 1.97 5.26 -5.41
N VAL A 227 1.95 6.03 -6.51
CA VAL A 227 1.38 5.60 -7.79
C VAL A 227 2.13 4.36 -8.32
N VAL A 228 3.46 4.36 -8.33
CA VAL A 228 4.25 3.19 -8.77
C VAL A 228 3.96 1.95 -7.90
N LEU A 229 3.94 2.12 -6.57
CA LEU A 229 3.62 1.03 -5.65
C LEU A 229 2.18 0.56 -5.80
N SER A 230 1.25 1.42 -6.19
CA SER A 230 -0.13 0.99 -6.44
C SER A 230 -0.20 0.00 -7.61
N PHE A 231 0.52 0.22 -8.71
CA PHE A 231 0.52 -0.72 -9.85
C PHE A 231 1.11 -2.10 -9.50
N SER A 232 2.05 -2.18 -8.55
CA SER A 232 2.60 -3.49 -8.12
C SER A 232 1.54 -4.36 -7.42
N ARG A 233 0.48 -3.77 -6.86
CA ARG A 233 -0.64 -4.48 -6.22
C ARG A 233 -1.49 -5.30 -7.21
N ILE A 234 -1.35 -5.12 -8.52
CA ILE A 234 -1.99 -6.01 -9.51
C ILE A 234 -1.53 -7.47 -9.30
N ALA A 235 -0.33 -7.66 -8.74
CA ALA A 235 0.18 -8.98 -8.38
C ALA A 235 -0.75 -9.78 -7.45
N TYR A 236 -1.66 -9.18 -6.67
CA TYR A 236 -2.60 -9.96 -5.85
C TYR A 236 -3.70 -10.65 -6.65
N ILE A 237 -3.97 -10.17 -7.87
CA ILE A 237 -5.04 -10.69 -8.74
C ILE A 237 -4.51 -11.81 -9.64
N LEU A 238 -3.22 -11.74 -10.01
CA LEU A 238 -2.55 -12.68 -10.91
C LEU A 238 -2.62 -14.17 -10.48
N PRO A 239 -2.57 -14.57 -9.18
CA PRO A 239 -2.65 -15.97 -8.77
C PRO A 239 -4.01 -16.62 -9.07
N ALA A 240 -5.05 -15.82 -9.29
CA ALA A 240 -6.37 -16.32 -9.62
C ALA A 240 -6.44 -16.94 -11.04
N ASN A 241 -5.49 -16.57 -11.92
CA ASN A 241 -5.43 -17.11 -13.27
C ASN A 241 -4.50 -18.33 -13.35
N GLU A 242 -4.89 -19.30 -14.18
CA GLU A 242 -4.14 -20.56 -14.37
C GLU A 242 -2.81 -20.34 -15.11
N SER A 243 -2.76 -19.43 -16.07
CA SER A 243 -1.52 -19.17 -16.81
C SER A 243 -0.53 -18.26 -16.07
N PHE A 244 -1.01 -17.27 -15.32
CA PHE A 244 -0.14 -16.30 -14.63
C PHE A 244 0.23 -16.71 -13.20
N GLY A 245 -0.57 -17.55 -12.56
CA GLY A 245 -0.36 -17.91 -11.16
C GLY A 245 0.95 -18.65 -10.89
N PRO A 246 1.24 -19.78 -11.57
CA PRO A 246 2.51 -20.51 -11.39
C PRO A 246 3.74 -19.62 -11.65
N LEU A 247 3.69 -18.81 -12.72
CA LEU A 247 4.76 -17.87 -13.09
C LEU A 247 5.05 -16.84 -11.98
N GLN A 248 4.00 -16.32 -11.34
CA GLN A 248 4.18 -15.36 -10.25
C GLN A 248 4.76 -16.01 -9.00
N ILE A 249 4.32 -17.24 -8.67
CA ILE A 249 4.79 -17.95 -7.48
C ILE A 249 6.26 -18.33 -7.63
N SER A 250 6.68 -18.80 -8.81
CA SER A 250 8.09 -19.09 -9.08
C SER A 250 8.95 -17.82 -8.99
N LEU A 251 8.51 -16.70 -9.59
CA LEU A 251 9.21 -15.41 -9.49
C LEU A 251 9.35 -14.94 -8.04
N GLY A 252 8.27 -15.02 -7.24
CA GLY A 252 8.31 -14.61 -5.84
C GLY A 252 9.31 -15.41 -4.98
N ARG A 253 9.62 -16.65 -5.37
CA ARG A 253 10.61 -17.48 -4.70
C ARG A 253 12.03 -17.24 -5.18
N THR A 254 12.24 -17.08 -6.49
CA THR A 254 13.56 -16.72 -7.01
C THR A 254 14.04 -15.41 -6.41
N VAL A 255 13.15 -14.43 -6.19
CA VAL A 255 13.46 -13.18 -5.48
C VAL A 255 13.97 -13.42 -4.05
N LYS A 256 13.44 -14.40 -3.32
CA LYS A 256 13.95 -14.74 -1.97
C LYS A 256 15.36 -15.31 -2.01
N ASP A 257 15.69 -16.08 -3.04
CA ASP A 257 17.05 -16.59 -3.23
C ASP A 257 18.03 -15.50 -3.69
N ILE A 258 17.57 -14.57 -4.53
CA ILE A 258 18.35 -13.38 -4.92
C ILE A 258 18.82 -12.60 -3.68
N PHE A 259 17.96 -12.44 -2.65
CA PHE A 259 18.35 -11.72 -1.44
C PHE A 259 19.55 -12.33 -0.70
N LYS A 260 19.72 -13.66 -0.73
CA LYS A 260 20.88 -14.32 -0.12
C LYS A 260 22.17 -13.91 -0.84
N PHE A 261 22.13 -13.84 -2.17
CA PHE A 261 23.26 -13.43 -3.00
C PHE A 261 23.55 -11.92 -2.91
N MET A 262 22.50 -11.09 -2.76
CA MET A 262 22.64 -9.65 -2.61
C MET A 262 23.52 -9.23 -1.42
N VAL A 263 23.65 -10.07 -0.39
CA VAL A 263 24.57 -9.80 0.73
C VAL A 263 26.03 -9.73 0.26
N LEU A 264 26.47 -10.70 -0.56
CA LEU A 264 27.83 -10.71 -1.11
C LEU A 264 28.01 -9.54 -2.09
N PHE A 265 27.00 -9.27 -2.91
CA PHE A 265 27.00 -8.13 -3.83
C PHE A 265 27.20 -6.80 -3.10
N ILE A 266 26.43 -6.54 -2.03
CA ILE A 266 26.53 -5.32 -1.23
C ILE A 266 27.89 -5.20 -0.55
N MET A 267 28.45 -6.31 -0.04
CA MET A 267 29.78 -6.30 0.58
C MET A 267 30.87 -5.85 -0.39
N VAL A 268 30.90 -6.43 -1.60
CA VAL A 268 31.87 -6.04 -2.64
C VAL A 268 31.62 -4.59 -3.08
N PHE A 269 30.36 -4.23 -3.32
CA PHE A 269 29.98 -2.87 -3.72
C PHE A 269 30.47 -1.82 -2.71
N LEU A 270 30.24 -2.02 -1.41
CA LEU A 270 30.67 -1.09 -0.36
C LEU A 270 32.19 -1.01 -0.25
N ALA A 271 32.91 -2.13 -0.40
CA ALA A 271 34.37 -2.13 -0.35
C ALA A 271 34.98 -1.23 -1.45
N PHE A 272 34.49 -1.35 -2.68
CA PHE A 272 34.94 -0.50 -3.78
C PHE A 272 34.45 0.96 -3.65
N MET A 273 33.23 1.18 -3.16
CA MET A 273 32.69 2.52 -2.91
C MET A 273 33.57 3.30 -1.93
N ILE A 274 33.90 2.69 -0.79
CA ILE A 274 34.76 3.31 0.21
C ILE A 274 36.19 3.48 -0.33
N GLY A 275 36.72 2.48 -1.06
CA GLY A 275 38.05 2.59 -1.69
C GLY A 275 38.15 3.76 -2.67
N MET A 276 37.16 3.92 -3.55
CA MET A 276 37.10 5.03 -4.51
C MET A 276 36.90 6.38 -3.82
N PHE A 277 36.05 6.43 -2.78
CA PHE A 277 35.85 7.64 -1.98
C PHE A 277 37.15 8.08 -1.28
N ILE A 278 37.87 7.16 -0.64
CA ILE A 278 39.15 7.46 0.02
C ILE A 278 40.16 8.02 -0.99
N LEU A 279 40.23 7.42 -2.19
CA LEU A 279 41.15 7.85 -3.25
C LEU A 279 40.86 9.27 -3.76
N TYR A 280 39.58 9.60 -3.97
CA TYR A 280 39.16 10.83 -4.66
C TYR A 280 38.64 11.96 -3.75
N SER A 281 38.44 11.72 -2.46
CA SER A 281 37.91 12.71 -1.51
C SER A 281 38.68 14.04 -1.49
N TYR A 282 40.01 14.01 -1.61
CA TYR A 282 40.87 15.20 -1.61
C TYR A 282 40.87 15.99 -2.94
N TYR A 283 40.24 15.46 -3.99
CA TYR A 283 40.26 16.05 -5.34
C TYR A 283 38.97 16.81 -5.68
N LEU A 284 38.22 17.26 -4.69
CA LEU A 284 37.04 18.11 -4.89
C LEU A 284 37.44 19.40 -5.63
N GLY A 285 36.76 19.69 -6.75
CA GLY A 285 37.07 20.84 -7.63
C GLY A 285 38.19 20.59 -8.65
N ALA A 286 39.00 19.55 -8.45
CA ALA A 286 40.13 19.17 -9.31
C ALA A 286 39.83 18.00 -10.27
N LYS A 287 38.56 17.60 -10.39
CA LYS A 287 38.08 16.57 -11.33
C LYS A 287 37.24 17.19 -12.44
N VAL A 288 37.11 16.46 -13.55
CA VAL A 288 36.20 16.82 -14.65
C VAL A 288 34.75 16.69 -14.20
N ASN A 289 34.41 15.57 -13.54
CA ASN A 289 33.09 15.29 -12.98
C ASN A 289 33.14 15.26 -11.43
N ALA A 290 32.00 15.52 -10.77
CA ALA A 290 31.90 15.48 -9.30
C ALA A 290 32.00 14.05 -8.69
N ALA A 291 32.09 13.03 -9.54
CA ALA A 291 32.14 11.62 -9.17
C ALA A 291 33.23 11.28 -8.15
N PHE A 292 32.88 10.40 -7.21
CA PHE A 292 33.74 9.86 -6.15
C PHE A 292 34.24 10.83 -5.07
N THR A 293 33.84 12.11 -5.12
CA THR A 293 34.31 13.13 -4.15
C THR A 293 33.58 13.05 -2.81
N THR A 294 32.32 12.63 -2.81
CA THR A 294 31.50 12.38 -1.62
C THR A 294 31.05 10.92 -1.59
N VAL A 295 30.60 10.43 -0.43
CA VAL A 295 30.06 9.07 -0.29
C VAL A 295 28.82 8.88 -1.16
N GLU A 296 27.93 9.88 -1.19
CA GLU A 296 26.71 9.85 -2.00
C GLU A 296 27.02 9.79 -3.51
N GLU A 297 27.96 10.62 -3.98
CA GLU A 297 28.30 10.66 -5.41
C GLU A 297 29.12 9.43 -5.84
N SER A 298 29.92 8.88 -4.92
CA SER A 298 30.58 7.58 -5.09
C SER A 298 29.54 6.47 -5.27
N PHE A 299 28.52 6.44 -4.41
CA PHE A 299 27.42 5.48 -4.50
C PHE A 299 26.70 5.59 -5.85
N LYS A 300 26.29 6.81 -6.26
CA LYS A 300 25.59 7.03 -7.55
C LYS A 300 26.43 6.55 -8.73
N THR A 301 27.69 6.95 -8.79
CA THR A 301 28.57 6.62 -9.92
C THR A 301 28.78 5.11 -10.05
N LEU A 302 29.08 4.42 -8.95
CA LEU A 302 29.23 2.96 -8.97
C LEU A 302 27.90 2.25 -9.26
N PHE A 303 26.80 2.70 -8.66
CA PHE A 303 25.49 2.10 -8.91
C PHE A 303 25.12 2.13 -10.40
N TRP A 304 25.26 3.30 -11.04
CA TRP A 304 24.95 3.44 -12.47
C TRP A 304 25.96 2.73 -13.38
N SER A 305 27.19 2.50 -12.92
CA SER A 305 28.19 1.75 -13.68
C SER A 305 27.84 0.27 -13.86
N ILE A 306 27.09 -0.35 -12.95
CA ILE A 306 26.58 -1.73 -13.10
C ILE A 306 25.71 -1.85 -14.36
N PHE A 307 25.00 -0.78 -14.72
CA PHE A 307 24.14 -0.71 -15.91
C PHE A 307 24.85 -0.12 -17.14
N GLY A 308 26.15 0.17 -17.06
CA GLY A 308 26.92 0.78 -18.16
C GLY A 308 26.58 2.25 -18.43
N LEU A 309 25.90 2.94 -17.51
CA LEU A 309 25.51 4.35 -17.64
C LEU A 309 26.50 5.34 -17.03
N SER A 310 27.65 4.85 -16.54
CA SER A 310 28.69 5.67 -15.93
C SER A 310 29.80 5.99 -16.92
N GLU A 311 30.21 7.25 -16.98
CA GLU A 311 31.26 7.72 -17.88
C GLU A 311 32.67 7.39 -17.35
N VAL A 312 33.60 7.05 -18.25
CA VAL A 312 35.02 6.82 -17.91
C VAL A 312 35.74 8.12 -17.52
N THR A 313 35.24 9.26 -18.02
CA THR A 313 35.70 10.63 -17.65
C THR A 313 35.54 10.92 -16.15
N SER A 314 34.72 10.15 -15.43
CA SER A 314 34.56 10.24 -13.97
C SER A 314 35.85 9.95 -13.18
N VAL A 315 36.82 9.25 -13.79
CA VAL A 315 38.13 8.91 -13.18
C VAL A 315 39.19 9.98 -13.49
N VAL A 316 39.02 10.74 -14.57
CA VAL A 316 39.99 11.73 -15.04
C VAL A 316 40.11 12.92 -14.08
N LEU A 317 41.35 13.28 -13.77
CA LEU A 317 41.72 14.43 -12.95
C LEU A 317 42.15 15.60 -13.85
N LYS A 318 42.04 16.83 -13.34
CA LYS A 318 42.57 18.03 -14.03
C LYS A 318 44.07 18.24 -13.78
N TYR A 319 44.61 17.66 -12.71
CA TYR A 319 46.04 17.74 -12.37
C TYR A 319 46.81 16.53 -12.91
N ASP A 320 48.11 16.71 -13.14
CA ASP A 320 49.04 15.68 -13.63
C ASP A 320 49.37 14.57 -12.61
N HIS A 321 48.49 14.30 -11.63
CA HIS A 321 48.63 13.22 -10.66
C HIS A 321 48.29 11.86 -11.29
N LYS A 322 49.06 11.50 -12.32
CA LYS A 322 48.87 10.33 -13.18
C LYS A 322 48.85 9.01 -12.41
N PHE A 323 49.58 8.93 -11.30
CA PHE A 323 49.56 7.75 -10.42
C PHE A 323 48.16 7.51 -9.85
N ILE A 324 47.51 8.54 -9.30
CA ILE A 324 46.16 8.42 -8.72
C ILE A 324 45.13 8.10 -9.80
N GLU A 325 45.24 8.74 -10.96
CA GLU A 325 44.38 8.45 -12.11
C GLU A 325 44.50 6.99 -12.54
N ASN A 326 45.73 6.47 -12.67
CA ASN A 326 45.99 5.08 -13.02
C ASN A 326 45.44 4.10 -11.96
N ILE A 327 45.64 4.38 -10.67
CA ILE A 327 45.05 3.56 -9.59
C ILE A 327 43.52 3.59 -9.69
N GLY A 328 42.93 4.74 -9.98
CA GLY A 328 41.49 4.86 -10.20
C GLY A 328 40.98 4.04 -11.39
N TYR A 329 41.67 4.07 -12.52
CA TYR A 329 41.33 3.23 -13.68
C TYR A 329 41.42 1.74 -13.34
N VAL A 330 42.45 1.33 -12.61
CA VAL A 330 42.62 -0.07 -12.20
C VAL A 330 41.52 -0.48 -11.25
N LEU A 331 41.23 0.30 -10.20
CA LEU A 331 40.17 -0.03 -9.23
C LEU A 331 38.78 -0.06 -9.90
N TYR A 332 38.48 0.93 -10.75
CA TYR A 332 37.22 0.98 -11.48
C TYR A 332 37.09 -0.13 -12.52
N GLY A 333 38.20 -0.50 -13.18
CA GLY A 333 38.26 -1.64 -14.10
C GLY A 333 38.02 -2.96 -13.39
N ILE A 334 38.72 -3.21 -12.28
CA ILE A 334 38.52 -4.42 -11.45
C ILE A 334 37.09 -4.46 -10.93
N TYR A 335 36.55 -3.35 -10.43
CA TYR A 335 35.16 -3.26 -10.01
C TYR A 335 34.20 -3.71 -11.12
N ASN A 336 34.34 -3.18 -12.33
CA ASN A 336 33.44 -3.54 -13.44
C ASN A 336 33.57 -5.03 -13.83
N VAL A 337 34.80 -5.56 -13.86
CA VAL A 337 35.01 -7.01 -14.11
C VAL A 337 34.36 -7.85 -13.02
N THR A 338 34.57 -7.53 -11.75
CA THR A 338 34.00 -8.30 -10.63
C THR A 338 32.47 -8.16 -10.58
N MET A 339 31.92 -6.95 -10.66
CA MET A 339 30.48 -6.72 -10.51
C MET A 339 29.68 -7.14 -11.73
N VAL A 340 30.10 -6.73 -12.92
CA VAL A 340 29.33 -6.94 -14.16
C VAL A 340 29.66 -8.29 -14.80
N VAL A 341 30.92 -8.72 -14.83
CA VAL A 341 31.28 -9.98 -15.51
C VAL A 341 31.12 -11.17 -14.59
N VAL A 342 31.54 -11.07 -13.32
CA VAL A 342 31.48 -12.22 -12.40
C VAL A 342 30.14 -12.29 -11.68
N LEU A 343 29.81 -11.26 -10.88
CA LEU A 343 28.66 -11.33 -9.98
C LEU A 343 27.31 -11.28 -10.70
N LEU A 344 27.17 -10.47 -11.75
CA LEU A 344 25.93 -10.44 -12.53
C LEU A 344 25.68 -11.77 -13.26
N ASN A 345 26.70 -12.34 -13.90
CA ASN A 345 26.57 -13.64 -14.59
C ASN A 345 26.31 -14.79 -13.61
N MET A 346 26.95 -14.75 -12.43
CA MET A 346 26.65 -15.70 -11.36
C MET A 346 25.22 -15.55 -10.84
N LEU A 347 24.73 -14.31 -10.67
CA LEU A 347 23.35 -14.05 -10.27
C LEU A 347 22.35 -14.61 -11.30
N ILE A 348 22.59 -14.41 -12.59
CA ILE A 348 21.76 -14.97 -13.67
C ILE A 348 21.76 -16.50 -13.61
N ALA A 349 22.93 -17.13 -13.46
CA ALA A 349 23.04 -18.58 -13.35
C ALA A 349 22.28 -19.13 -12.13
N MET A 350 22.39 -18.46 -10.98
CA MET A 350 21.68 -18.82 -9.76
C MET A 350 20.15 -18.67 -9.92
N ILE A 351 19.69 -17.61 -10.56
CA ILE A 351 18.25 -17.41 -10.86
C ILE A 351 17.73 -18.53 -11.75
N ASN A 352 18.47 -18.92 -12.80
CA ASN A 352 18.06 -19.98 -13.70
C ASN A 352 17.99 -21.35 -13.01
N SER A 353 18.99 -21.68 -12.19
CA SER A 353 18.99 -22.93 -11.43
C SER A 353 17.85 -22.98 -10.40
N SER A 354 17.64 -21.89 -9.65
CA SER A 354 16.54 -21.78 -8.69
C SER A 354 15.18 -21.84 -9.38
N TYR A 355 15.02 -21.16 -10.53
CA TYR A 355 13.77 -21.21 -11.29
C TYR A 355 13.41 -22.63 -11.74
N GLN A 356 14.38 -23.39 -12.27
CA GLN A 356 14.16 -24.77 -12.69
C GLN A 356 13.77 -25.69 -11.53
N GLU A 357 14.42 -25.57 -10.37
CA GLU A 357 14.07 -26.35 -9.18
C GLU A 357 12.65 -26.05 -8.66
N ILE A 358 12.20 -24.79 -8.79
CA ILE A 358 10.88 -24.35 -8.31
C ILE A 358 9.76 -24.67 -9.32
N GLU A 359 10.08 -24.81 -10.61
CA GLU A 359 9.09 -25.09 -11.65
C GLU A 359 8.39 -26.45 -11.45
N ASP A 360 9.12 -27.45 -10.98
CA ASP A 360 8.62 -28.82 -10.78
C ASP A 360 7.46 -28.91 -9.78
N ASP A 361 7.49 -28.11 -8.71
CA ASP A 361 6.45 -28.04 -7.67
C ASP A 361 5.46 -26.87 -7.85
N SER A 362 5.63 -26.08 -8.92
CA SER A 362 4.92 -24.81 -9.11
C SER A 362 3.40 -24.94 -9.12
N ASP A 363 2.85 -26.03 -9.66
CA ASP A 363 1.40 -26.28 -9.71
C ASP A 363 0.81 -26.55 -8.30
N VAL A 364 1.49 -27.36 -7.49
CA VAL A 364 1.04 -27.68 -6.12
C VAL A 364 1.02 -26.41 -5.27
N GLU A 365 2.04 -25.58 -5.43
CA GLU A 365 2.18 -24.33 -4.69
C GLU A 365 1.24 -23.24 -5.17
N TRP A 366 1.05 -23.13 -6.48
CA TRP A 366 0.05 -22.26 -7.06
C TRP A 366 -1.34 -22.62 -6.54
N LYS A 367 -1.71 -23.91 -6.55
CA LYS A 367 -2.99 -24.38 -5.99
C LYS A 367 -3.12 -24.04 -4.51
N PHE A 368 -2.05 -24.14 -3.72
CA PHE A 368 -2.04 -23.71 -2.32
C PHE A 368 -2.27 -22.20 -2.17
N ALA A 369 -1.51 -21.37 -2.90
CA ALA A 369 -1.64 -19.91 -2.88
C ALA A 369 -3.02 -19.45 -3.34
N ARG A 370 -3.55 -20.04 -4.43
CA ARG A 370 -4.91 -19.81 -4.93
C ARG A 370 -5.97 -20.18 -3.91
N SER A 371 -5.79 -21.30 -3.20
CA SER A 371 -6.71 -21.70 -2.14
C SER A 371 -6.69 -20.70 -0.99
N LYS A 372 -5.50 -20.22 -0.57
CA LYS A 372 -5.37 -19.17 0.45
C LYS A 372 -6.10 -17.89 0.04
N LEU A 373 -5.96 -17.46 -1.22
CA LEU A 373 -6.69 -16.33 -1.79
C LEU A 373 -8.20 -16.56 -1.69
N TRP A 374 -8.71 -17.72 -2.10
CA TRP A 374 -10.15 -18.01 -2.07
C TRP A 374 -10.72 -18.02 -0.66
N LEU A 375 -10.00 -18.62 0.30
CA LEU A 375 -10.41 -18.65 1.70
C LEU A 375 -10.62 -17.25 2.27
N SER A 376 -9.81 -16.26 1.86
CA SER A 376 -9.97 -14.87 2.30
C SER A 376 -11.30 -14.21 1.90
N TYR A 377 -12.00 -14.77 0.90
CA TYR A 377 -13.31 -14.29 0.43
C TYR A 377 -14.48 -15.16 0.88
N PHE A 378 -14.21 -16.33 1.48
CA PHE A 378 -15.25 -17.20 2.04
C PHE A 378 -15.89 -16.62 3.29
N ASP A 379 -15.11 -15.88 4.09
CA ASP A 379 -15.65 -15.21 5.26
C ASP A 379 -16.70 -14.17 4.90
N ASP A 380 -17.67 -13.99 5.79
CA ASP A 380 -18.78 -13.04 5.63
C ASP A 380 -18.36 -11.56 5.64
N GLY A 381 -17.07 -11.29 5.87
CA GLY A 381 -16.46 -9.97 5.75
C GLY A 381 -16.27 -9.50 4.31
N LYS A 382 -15.80 -8.25 4.15
CA LYS A 382 -15.37 -7.63 2.89
C LYS A 382 -16.40 -7.72 1.74
N THR A 383 -17.70 -7.59 2.00
CA THR A 383 -18.74 -7.68 0.95
C THR A 383 -18.76 -6.49 -0.02
N LEU A 384 -18.42 -5.29 0.46
CA LEU A 384 -18.33 -4.08 -0.36
C LEU A 384 -16.86 -3.69 -0.56
N PRO A 385 -16.42 -3.44 -1.80
CA PRO A 385 -15.07 -2.95 -2.05
C PRO A 385 -14.93 -1.47 -1.66
N PRO A 386 -13.69 -0.98 -1.43
CA PRO A 386 -13.42 0.47 -1.45
C PRO A 386 -14.00 1.10 -2.72
N PRO A 387 -14.54 2.34 -2.71
CA PRO A 387 -14.65 3.28 -1.60
C PRO A 387 -15.86 2.97 -0.68
N PHE A 388 -16.78 2.11 -1.11
CA PHE A 388 -18.05 1.84 -0.43
C PHE A 388 -17.88 1.11 0.91
N SER A 389 -16.70 0.53 1.19
CA SER A 389 -16.32 -0.04 2.49
C SER A 389 -16.36 0.97 3.66
N LEU A 390 -16.25 2.27 3.38
CA LEU A 390 -16.30 3.33 4.40
C LEU A 390 -17.69 3.48 5.04
N VAL A 391 -18.76 3.21 4.28
CA VAL A 391 -20.13 3.40 4.76
C VAL A 391 -20.53 2.16 5.56
N PRO A 392 -20.61 2.21 6.90
CA PRO A 392 -21.05 1.06 7.67
C PRO A 392 -22.48 0.68 7.29
N SER A 393 -22.76 -0.63 7.27
CA SER A 393 -24.14 -1.09 7.11
C SER A 393 -25.01 -0.54 8.25
N PRO A 394 -26.30 -0.25 8.01
CA PRO A 394 -27.17 0.32 9.04
C PRO A 394 -27.21 -0.53 10.32
N LYS A 395 -27.11 -1.85 10.19
CA LYS A 395 -27.02 -2.79 11.33
C LYS A 395 -25.73 -2.61 12.16
N SER A 396 -24.60 -2.37 11.51
CA SER A 396 -23.31 -2.11 12.18
C SER A 396 -23.33 -0.76 12.90
N PHE A 397 -23.94 0.26 12.29
CA PHE A 397 -24.11 1.57 12.91
C PHE A 397 -25.01 1.51 14.16
N VAL A 398 -26.10 0.76 14.10
CA VAL A 398 -26.98 0.50 15.27
C VAL A 398 -26.22 -0.25 16.37
N TYR A 399 -25.45 -1.29 16.03
CA TYR A 399 -24.62 -2.01 17.00
C TYR A 399 -23.53 -1.13 17.62
N PHE A 400 -22.91 -0.27 16.82
CA PHE A 400 -21.87 0.68 17.27
C PHE A 400 -22.46 1.74 18.21
N ILE A 401 -23.61 2.33 17.86
CA ILE A 401 -24.36 3.24 18.73
C ILE A 401 -24.81 2.54 20.01
N MET A 402 -25.36 1.33 19.93
CA MET A 402 -25.71 0.54 21.11
C MET A 402 -24.49 0.25 22.00
N ARG A 403 -23.32 -0.01 21.40
CA ARG A 403 -22.07 -0.23 22.13
C ARG A 403 -21.55 1.05 22.79
N ILE A 404 -21.66 2.22 22.15
CA ILE A 404 -21.32 3.53 22.75
C ILE A 404 -22.29 3.88 23.89
N ILE A 405 -23.60 3.62 23.72
CA ILE A 405 -24.62 3.82 24.76
C ILE A 405 -24.39 2.86 25.93
N ASN A 406 -24.01 1.61 25.67
CA ASN A 406 -23.68 0.66 26.73
C ASN A 406 -22.33 0.95 27.40
N PHE A 407 -21.35 1.50 26.69
CA PHE A 407 -20.06 1.91 27.26
C PHE A 407 -20.23 3.11 28.19
N SER A 408 -21.05 4.10 27.80
CA SER A 408 -21.43 5.22 28.66
C SER A 408 -22.28 4.78 29.86
N LYS A 409 -23.19 3.80 29.71
CA LYS A 409 -23.91 3.18 30.85
C LYS A 409 -22.98 2.39 31.78
N CYS A 410 -21.96 1.71 31.27
CA CYS A 410 -20.94 1.04 32.08
C CYS A 410 -20.05 2.04 32.84
N ARG A 411 -19.72 3.19 32.24
CA ARG A 411 -19.00 4.28 32.92
C ARG A 411 -19.87 4.93 34.01
N ARG A 412 -21.18 5.08 33.77
CA ARG A 412 -22.15 5.59 34.75
C ARG A 412 -22.38 4.62 35.93
N ARG A 413 -22.44 3.31 35.67
CA ARG A 413 -22.51 2.26 36.72
C ARG A 413 -21.24 2.15 37.55
N ARG A 414 -20.07 2.39 36.96
CA ARG A 414 -18.78 2.39 37.69
C ARG A 414 -18.71 3.59 38.65
N LEU A 415 -19.09 4.78 38.17
CA LEU A 415 -19.17 5.99 39.00
C LEU A 415 -20.22 5.88 40.13
N GLN A 416 -21.35 5.21 39.88
CA GLN A 416 -22.38 5.01 40.91
C GLN A 416 -21.98 3.96 41.96
N LYS A 417 -21.22 2.92 41.57
CA LYS A 417 -20.60 1.99 42.53
C LYS A 417 -19.53 2.65 43.40
N ASP A 418 -18.78 3.61 42.87
CA ASP A 418 -17.79 4.36 43.65
C ASP A 418 -18.47 5.32 44.66
N ILE A 419 -19.65 5.86 44.34
CA ILE A 419 -20.48 6.64 45.27
C ILE A 419 -21.14 5.76 46.34
N GLU A 420 -21.66 4.58 45.98
CA GLU A 420 -22.26 3.63 46.94
C GLU A 420 -21.21 3.01 47.88
N MET A 421 -19.98 2.74 47.39
CA MET A 421 -18.87 2.27 48.24
C MET A 421 -18.29 3.38 49.14
N GLY A 422 -18.56 4.66 48.87
CA GLY A 422 -18.20 5.78 49.73
C GLY A 422 -19.14 6.01 50.92
N ILE A 423 -20.37 5.46 50.88
CA ILE A 423 -21.42 5.69 51.89
C ILE A 423 -21.63 4.48 52.83
N GLY A 424 -21.04 3.32 52.52
CA GLY A 424 -21.23 2.08 53.30
C GLY A 424 -20.13 1.72 54.30
N ASN A 425 -19.14 2.57 54.55
CA ASN A 425 -18.01 2.24 55.43
C ASN A 425 -18.29 2.58 56.90
N SER A 426 -19.35 2.00 57.46
CA SER A 426 -19.36 1.66 58.89
C SER A 426 -20.29 0.47 59.15
N LYS A 427 -19.68 -0.60 59.64
CA LYS A 427 -20.27 -1.80 60.28
C LYS A 427 -20.73 -2.96 59.38
N SER A 428 -20.06 -4.07 59.68
CA SER A 428 -20.46 -5.47 59.52
C SER A 428 -20.20 -6.11 58.15
N ARG A 429 -19.15 -6.94 58.11
CA ARG A 429 -19.17 -8.28 57.51
C ARG A 429 -17.86 -9.00 57.81
N LEU A 430 -17.73 -9.41 59.06
CA LEU A 430 -16.95 -10.59 59.42
C LEU A 430 -17.96 -11.73 59.56
N ASN A 431 -17.64 -12.89 58.98
CA ASN A 431 -18.34 -14.17 59.04
C ASN A 431 -19.49 -14.37 58.03
N LEU A 432 -19.17 -15.00 56.90
CA LEU A 432 -19.91 -16.16 56.39
C LEU A 432 -19.12 -16.83 55.24
N PHE A 433 -18.10 -17.58 55.59
CA PHE A 433 -17.44 -18.54 54.69
C PHE A 433 -17.24 -19.83 55.47
N THR A 434 -18.29 -20.66 55.54
CA THR A 434 -18.24 -22.10 55.87
C THR A 434 -19.67 -22.65 55.96
N GLN A 435 -20.16 -23.30 54.89
CA GLN A 435 -20.96 -24.54 54.94
C GLN A 435 -21.57 -24.91 53.57
N SER A 436 -21.83 -26.22 53.42
CA SER A 436 -22.49 -26.97 52.32
C SER A 436 -21.61 -27.26 51.10
N ASN A 437 -20.77 -28.30 51.06
CA ASN A 437 -21.02 -29.77 51.07
C ASN A 437 -21.96 -30.30 49.96
N SER A 438 -21.32 -31.00 49.00
CA SER A 438 -21.63 -32.34 48.48
C SER A 438 -23.09 -32.81 48.37
N ARG A 439 -23.50 -33.13 47.13
CA ARG A 439 -24.34 -34.28 46.74
C ARG A 439 -24.35 -34.42 45.21
N VAL A 440 -23.51 -35.32 44.70
CA VAL A 440 -23.56 -35.83 43.32
C VAL A 440 -24.55 -37.00 43.34
N PHE A 441 -25.60 -36.92 42.52
CA PHE A 441 -26.61 -37.96 42.36
C PHE A 441 -26.19 -38.85 41.19
N GLU A 442 -26.10 -40.16 41.42
CA GLU A 442 -25.89 -41.18 40.41
C GLU A 442 -27.05 -41.20 39.40
N SER A 443 -26.74 -41.17 38.11
CA SER A 443 -27.68 -41.53 37.04
C SER A 443 -27.02 -42.50 36.07
N HIS A 444 -26.93 -43.77 36.48
CA HIS A 444 -26.69 -44.91 35.61
C HIS A 444 -27.91 -45.15 34.70
N SER A 445 -28.12 -44.29 33.70
CA SER A 445 -29.07 -44.59 32.60
C SER A 445 -28.77 -43.88 31.28
N PHE A 446 -27.71 -43.07 31.20
CA PHE A 446 -27.34 -42.32 29.97
C PHE A 446 -26.21 -42.93 29.14
N ASN A 447 -25.58 -44.01 29.61
CA ASN A 447 -24.40 -44.60 28.94
C ASN A 447 -24.72 -45.50 27.73
N SER A 448 -25.99 -45.83 27.44
CA SER A 448 -26.34 -46.68 26.28
C SER A 448 -26.65 -45.90 25.00
N ILE A 449 -26.82 -44.58 25.06
CA ILE A 449 -27.03 -43.71 23.88
C ILE A 449 -25.70 -43.07 23.41
N LEU A 450 -24.65 -43.09 24.25
CA LEU A 450 -23.36 -42.48 23.95
C LEU A 450 -22.39 -43.35 23.12
N ASN A 451 -22.75 -44.61 22.83
CA ASN A 451 -21.86 -45.59 22.18
C ASN A 451 -22.20 -45.88 20.71
N GLN A 452 -23.14 -45.15 20.10
CA GLN A 452 -23.29 -45.22 18.65
C GLN A 452 -22.19 -44.38 18.02
N PRO A 453 -21.31 -44.96 17.17
CA PRO A 453 -20.34 -44.15 16.45
C PRO A 453 -21.11 -43.09 15.65
N THR A 454 -20.65 -41.85 15.74
CA THR A 454 -21.23 -40.77 14.94
C THR A 454 -21.00 -41.08 13.47
N ARG A 455 -21.78 -40.50 12.54
CA ARG A 455 -21.54 -40.64 11.09
C ARG A 455 -20.11 -40.27 10.65
N TYR A 456 -19.37 -39.53 11.49
CA TYR A 456 -18.00 -39.13 11.25
C TYR A 456 -16.95 -40.14 11.78
N GLN A 457 -17.31 -40.92 12.80
CA GLN A 457 -16.50 -42.00 13.39
C GLN A 457 -16.75 -43.30 12.62
#